data_AF-A0A0P0UQI3-F1
#
_entry.id   AF-A0A0P0UQI3-F1
#
_cell.length_a   1.000
_cell.length_b   1.000
_cell.length_c   1.000
_cell.angle_alpha   90.00
_cell.angle_beta   90.00
_cell.angle_gamma   90.00
#
_symmetry.space_group_name_H-M   'P 1'
#
loop_
_entity.id
_entity.type
_entity.pdbx_description
1 polymer ?
#
loop_
_entity_poly.entity_id
_entity_poly.type
_entity_poly.pdbx_seq_one_letter_code
_entity_poly.pdbx_strand_id
1 'polypeptide(L)'
;MTIMATDFTQAEIDIIKTHIDGRWTKKDHGVHMGDIEVGGEEKPAAIWEDGYYTFVVLKIAEGTFKNMFYFMRDKRFDTGTDEYTDLDECVDSIMRAQADFSLSKNTKGLTVEINKA
;
A
#
# COMPACT_ATOMS: atom_id res chain seq x y z
N MET A 1 19.58 -14.14 -12.36
CA MET A 1 19.08 -13.12 -13.31
C MET A 1 18.25 -12.19 -12.47
N THR A 2 18.82 -11.04 -12.08
CA THR A 2 18.12 -10.05 -11.24
C THR A 2 16.99 -9.48 -12.08
N ILE A 3 15.74 -9.73 -11.67
CA ILE A 3 14.58 -9.11 -12.30
C ILE A 3 14.66 -7.63 -11.88
N MET A 4 15.06 -6.76 -12.80
CA MET A 4 14.94 -5.32 -12.55
C MET A 4 13.47 -5.04 -12.31
N ALA A 5 13.13 -4.56 -11.12
CA ALA A 5 11.76 -4.24 -10.78
C ALA A 5 11.26 -3.15 -11.75
N THR A 6 10.06 -3.35 -12.28
CA THR A 6 9.49 -2.44 -13.28
C THR A 6 8.80 -1.31 -12.56
N ASP A 7 9.22 -0.07 -12.81
CA ASP A 7 8.61 1.13 -12.21
C ASP A 7 7.11 1.26 -12.55
N PHE A 8 6.39 2.02 -11.72
CA PHE A 8 5.03 2.42 -12.03
C PHE A 8 4.99 3.27 -13.31
N THR A 9 4.06 2.95 -14.20
CA THR A 9 3.72 3.77 -15.35
C THR A 9 2.94 5.00 -14.90
N GLN A 10 2.92 6.06 -15.73
CA GLN A 10 2.15 7.25 -15.42
C GLN A 10 0.64 6.95 -15.23
N ALA A 11 0.08 6.03 -16.02
CA ALA A 11 -1.32 5.64 -15.88
C ALA A 11 -1.61 4.96 -14.53
N GLU A 12 -0.71 4.08 -14.08
CA GLU A 12 -0.83 3.45 -12.76
C GLU A 12 -0.71 4.48 -11.63
N ILE A 13 0.21 5.44 -11.75
CA ILE A 13 0.36 6.55 -10.79
C ILE A 13 -0.93 7.38 -10.71
N ASP A 14 -1.54 7.67 -11.86
CA ASP A 14 -2.75 8.47 -11.94
C ASP A 14 -3.96 7.74 -11.33
N ILE A 15 -4.05 6.41 -11.49
CA ILE A 15 -5.05 5.57 -10.81
C ILE A 15 -4.89 5.70 -9.28
N ILE A 16 -3.68 5.48 -8.76
CA ILE A 16 -3.40 5.56 -7.32
C ILE A 16 -3.78 6.93 -6.77
N LYS A 17 -3.36 8.01 -7.44
CA LYS A 17 -3.69 9.39 -7.04
C LYS A 17 -5.19 9.66 -7.06
N THR A 18 -5.89 9.20 -8.08
CA THR A 18 -7.34 9.39 -8.22
C THR A 18 -8.10 8.77 -7.06
N HIS A 19 -7.72 7.54 -6.66
CA HIS A 19 -8.31 6.86 -5.51
C HIS A 19 -8.08 7.63 -4.21
N ILE A 20 -6.84 8.07 -3.97
CA ILE A 20 -6.44 8.78 -2.75
C ILE A 20 -7.17 10.13 -2.66
N ASP A 21 -7.14 10.94 -3.72
CA ASP A 21 -7.84 12.22 -3.76
C ASP A 21 -9.38 12.06 -3.70
N GLY A 22 -9.92 10.93 -4.15
CA GLY A 22 -11.33 10.59 -4.00
C GLY A 22 -11.73 10.20 -2.58
N ARG A 23 -10.82 9.57 -1.83
CA ARG A 23 -11.07 9.03 -0.50
C ARG A 23 -11.09 10.11 0.58
N TRP A 24 -10.27 11.14 0.45
CA TRP A 24 -10.09 12.18 1.46
C TRP A 24 -10.39 13.57 0.90
N THR A 25 -11.13 14.38 1.66
CA THR A 25 -11.59 15.71 1.21
C THR A 25 -10.49 16.76 1.07
N LYS A 26 -9.32 16.56 1.68
CA LYS A 26 -8.15 17.42 1.47
C LYS A 26 -7.47 16.97 0.18
N LYS A 27 -7.25 17.90 -0.75
CA LYS A 27 -6.53 17.58 -1.99
C LYS A 27 -5.03 17.70 -1.74
N ASP A 28 -4.28 16.74 -2.29
CA ASP A 28 -2.83 16.54 -2.14
C ASP A 28 -2.40 15.84 -0.83
N HIS A 29 -2.55 14.51 -0.80
CA HIS A 29 -1.96 13.66 0.25
C HIS A 29 -0.50 13.30 -0.03
N GLY A 30 0.14 13.89 -1.05
CA GLY A 30 1.55 13.65 -1.34
C GLY A 30 1.85 12.19 -1.63
N VAL A 31 1.25 11.61 -2.67
CA VAL A 31 1.67 10.27 -3.11
C VAL A 31 3.12 10.35 -3.58
N HIS A 32 4.01 9.73 -2.81
CA HIS A 32 5.44 9.68 -3.05
C HIS A 32 5.80 8.36 -3.73
N MET A 33 6.57 8.44 -4.81
CA MET A 33 7.17 7.26 -5.44
C MET A 33 8.56 7.06 -4.86
N GLY A 34 8.92 5.81 -4.59
CA GLY A 34 10.26 5.42 -4.16
C GLY A 34 10.46 3.91 -4.26
N ASP A 35 11.60 3.43 -3.81
CA ASP A 35 11.88 1.99 -3.73
C ASP A 35 11.95 1.57 -2.26
N ILE A 36 11.35 0.43 -1.94
CA ILE A 36 11.44 -0.16 -0.59
C ILE A 36 11.91 -1.61 -0.67
N GLU A 37 12.69 -2.02 0.33
CA GLU A 37 13.18 -3.39 0.43
C GLU A 37 12.10 -4.31 0.99
N VAL A 38 11.74 -5.34 0.21
CA VAL A 38 10.80 -6.39 0.60
C VAL A 38 11.41 -7.75 0.29
N GLY A 39 11.61 -8.56 1.33
CA GLY A 39 12.22 -9.89 1.17
C GLY A 39 13.68 -9.86 0.70
N GLY A 40 14.40 -8.76 0.94
CA GLY A 40 15.79 -8.59 0.50
C GLY A 40 15.95 -8.01 -0.90
N GLU A 41 14.86 -7.62 -1.57
CA GLU A 41 14.88 -7.00 -2.89
C GLU A 41 14.19 -5.63 -2.86
N GLU A 42 14.76 -4.63 -3.55
CA GLU A 42 14.10 -3.35 -3.77
C GLU A 42 12.94 -3.50 -4.77
N LYS A 43 11.79 -2.92 -4.40
CA LYS A 43 10.59 -2.86 -5.23
C LYS A 43 10.05 -1.42 -5.29
N PRO A 44 9.60 -0.94 -6.47
CA PRO A 44 8.92 0.34 -6.60
C PRO A 44 7.68 0.36 -5.72
N ALA A 45 7.47 1.49 -5.08
CA ALA A 45 6.44 1.72 -4.08
C ALA A 45 5.79 3.10 -4.28
N ALA A 46 4.46 3.11 -4.25
CA ALA A 46 3.68 4.30 -4.02
C ALA A 46 3.32 4.39 -2.54
N ILE A 47 3.68 5.50 -1.91
CA ILE A 47 3.59 5.71 -0.47
C ILE A 47 2.82 7.00 -0.19
N TRP A 48 1.91 6.95 0.77
CA TRP A 48 1.24 8.15 1.28
C TRP A 48 0.89 7.99 2.76
N GLU A 49 0.62 9.11 3.42
CA GLU A 49 0.32 9.14 4.85
C GLU A 49 -1.02 9.83 5.13
N ASP A 50 -1.77 9.31 6.09
CA ASP A 50 -2.92 9.99 6.69
C ASP A 50 -2.96 9.73 8.21
N GLY A 51 -2.69 10.76 9.00
CA GLY A 51 -2.67 10.66 10.46
C GLY A 51 -1.60 9.71 10.98
N TYR A 52 -2.03 8.57 11.57
CA TYR A 52 -1.14 7.53 12.09
C TYR A 52 -0.90 6.39 11.10
N TYR A 53 -1.38 6.54 9.87
CA TYR A 53 -1.33 5.50 8.86
C TYR A 53 -0.34 5.85 7.77
N THR A 54 0.54 4.91 7.44
CA THR A 54 1.38 4.95 6.24
C THR A 54 0.91 3.83 5.33
N PHE A 55 0.55 4.16 4.10
CA PHE A 55 0.05 3.21 3.12
C PHE A 55 1.12 2.96 2.07
N VAL A 56 1.20 1.71 1.62
CA VAL A 56 2.19 1.28 0.65
C VAL A 56 1.52 0.40 -0.40
N VAL A 57 1.72 0.75 -1.67
CA VAL A 57 1.43 -0.11 -2.81
C VAL A 57 2.73 -0.42 -3.53
N LEU A 58 3.08 -1.69 -3.62
CA LEU A 58 4.27 -2.22 -4.27
C LEU A 58 3.96 -2.67 -5.69
N LYS A 59 4.91 -2.44 -6.60
CA LYS A 59 4.95 -3.10 -7.91
C LYS A 59 5.87 -4.31 -7.85
N ILE A 60 5.27 -5.50 -7.90
CA ILE A 60 5.99 -6.78 -7.79
C ILE A 60 6.53 -7.21 -9.16
N ALA A 61 5.70 -7.02 -10.19
CA ALA A 61 6.02 -7.24 -11.59
C ALA A 61 5.12 -6.35 -12.46
N GLU A 62 5.26 -6.44 -13.79
CA GLU A 62 4.35 -5.76 -14.71
C GLU A 62 2.91 -6.26 -14.51
N GLY A 63 2.00 -5.35 -14.13
CA GLY A 63 0.60 -5.68 -13.85
C GLY A 63 0.36 -6.49 -12.57
N THR A 64 1.36 -6.63 -11.69
CA THR A 64 1.25 -7.36 -10.41
C THR A 64 1.62 -6.45 -9.25
N PHE A 65 0.70 -6.33 -8.29
CA PHE A 65 0.79 -5.38 -7.20
C PHE A 65 0.61 -6.07 -5.84
N LYS A 66 1.15 -5.46 -4.79
CA LYS A 66 0.90 -5.86 -3.41
C LYS A 66 0.67 -4.62 -2.58
N ASN A 67 -0.09 -4.73 -1.49
CA ASN A 67 -0.32 -3.61 -0.60
C ASN A 67 -0.11 -4.01 0.86
N MET A 68 0.16 -2.99 1.68
CA MET A 68 0.22 -3.09 3.13
C MET A 68 0.08 -1.69 3.71
N PHE A 69 -0.42 -1.59 4.93
CA PHE A 69 -0.36 -0.33 5.68
C PHE A 69 0.30 -0.53 7.04
N TYR A 70 0.90 0.54 7.53
CA TYR A 70 1.41 0.65 8.89
C TYR A 70 0.46 1.49 9.71
N PHE A 71 0.20 1.07 10.95
CA PHE A 71 -0.39 1.94 11.97
C PHE A 71 0.67 2.27 13.00
N MET A 72 0.88 3.56 13.24
CA MET A 72 2.05 4.06 13.94
C MET A 72 3.33 3.59 13.22
N ARG A 73 4.43 3.30 13.94
CA ARG A 73 5.71 2.95 13.32
C ARG A 73 5.98 1.45 13.22
N ASP A 74 5.29 0.63 13.99
CA ASP A 74 5.73 -0.73 14.31
C ASP A 74 4.72 -1.82 13.93
N LYS A 75 3.48 -1.45 13.58
CA LYS A 75 2.42 -2.42 13.27
C LYS A 75 2.13 -2.40 11.78
N ARG A 76 2.58 -3.45 11.09
CA ARG A 76 2.26 -3.70 9.69
C ARG A 76 1.01 -4.56 9.60
N PHE A 77 0.15 -4.22 8.66
CA PHE A 77 -1.06 -4.94 8.33
C PHE A 77 -1.07 -5.23 6.83
N ASP A 78 -1.24 -6.51 6.49
CA ASP A 78 -1.52 -6.94 5.13
C ASP A 78 -3.03 -7.11 4.95
N THR A 79 -3.52 -6.91 3.72
CA THR A 79 -4.95 -7.02 3.38
C THR A 79 -5.46 -8.47 3.29
N GLY A 80 -4.58 -9.46 3.48
CA GLY A 80 -4.90 -10.89 3.38
C GLY A 80 -4.86 -11.46 1.96
N THR A 81 -4.63 -10.62 0.95
CA THR A 81 -4.39 -11.03 -0.44
C THR A 81 -2.89 -10.92 -0.74
N ASP A 82 -2.31 -11.99 -1.27
CA ASP A 82 -0.87 -12.05 -1.51
C ASP A 82 -0.42 -11.07 -2.61
N GLU A 83 -1.13 -11.05 -3.74
CA GLU A 83 -0.88 -10.23 -4.92
C GLU A 83 -2.19 -9.90 -5.65
N TYR A 84 -2.22 -8.74 -6.29
CA TYR A 84 -3.33 -8.23 -7.09
C TYR A 84 -2.88 -8.08 -8.55
N THR A 85 -3.76 -8.42 -9.48
CA THR A 85 -3.57 -8.15 -10.92
C THR A 85 -4.37 -6.93 -11.40
N ASP A 86 -5.17 -6.34 -10.51
CA ASP A 86 -5.97 -5.14 -10.73
C ASP A 86 -5.52 -4.07 -9.72
N LEU A 87 -5.03 -2.95 -10.24
CA LEU A 87 -4.51 -1.86 -9.40
C LEU A 87 -5.64 -1.12 -8.67
N ASP A 88 -6.82 -0.98 -9.29
CA ASP A 88 -7.97 -0.36 -8.64
C ASP A 88 -8.39 -1.19 -7.41
N GLU A 89 -8.47 -2.51 -7.56
CA GLU A 89 -8.78 -3.42 -6.45
C GLU A 89 -7.69 -3.37 -5.36
N CYS A 90 -6.42 -3.31 -5.76
CA CYS A 90 -5.29 -3.21 -4.85
C CYS A 90 -5.36 -1.93 -3.99
N VAL A 91 -5.68 -0.78 -4.59
CA VAL A 91 -5.76 0.49 -3.86
C VAL A 91 -7.03 0.56 -3.01
N ASP A 92 -8.15 0.04 -3.50
CA ASP A 92 -9.41 -0.01 -2.74
C ASP A 92 -9.30 -0.90 -1.49
N SER A 93 -8.66 -2.06 -1.62
CA SER A 93 -8.63 -3.06 -0.54
C SER A 93 -7.84 -2.59 0.67
N ILE A 94 -6.72 -1.88 0.47
CA ILE A 94 -5.94 -1.31 1.57
C ILE A 94 -6.71 -0.19 2.29
N MET A 95 -7.49 0.61 1.57
CA MET A 95 -8.36 1.63 2.17
C MET A 95 -9.49 1.00 2.99
N ARG A 96 -10.10 -0.09 2.50
CA ARG A 96 -11.14 -0.84 3.24
C ARG A 96 -10.55 -1.48 4.50
N ALA A 97 -9.41 -2.16 4.38
CA ALA A 97 -8.72 -2.77 5.51
C ALA A 97 -8.36 -1.77 6.61
N GLN A 98 -7.91 -0.58 6.25
CA GLN A 98 -7.64 0.49 7.21
C GLN A 98 -8.91 1.01 7.90
N ALA A 99 -10.01 1.15 7.16
CA ALA A 99 -11.29 1.56 7.73
C ALA A 99 -11.83 0.52 8.72
N ASP A 100 -11.74 -0.77 8.36
CA ASP A 100 -12.14 -1.88 9.21
C ASP A 100 -11.29 -1.94 10.50
N PHE A 101 -9.97 -1.75 10.39
CA PHE A 101 -9.09 -1.64 11.55
C PHE A 101 -9.48 -0.46 12.45
N SER A 102 -9.75 0.71 11.87
CA SER A 102 -10.14 1.91 12.59
C SER A 102 -11.47 1.75 13.35
N LEU A 103 -12.46 1.10 12.72
CA LEU A 103 -13.79 0.91 13.30
C LEU A 103 -13.82 -0.18 14.37
N SER A 104 -13.10 -1.27 14.14
CA SER A 104 -13.16 -2.44 15.02
C SER A 104 -12.23 -2.33 16.23
N LYS A 105 -11.16 -1.52 16.15
CA LYS A 105 -9.96 -1.63 17.02
C LYS A 105 -9.49 -3.09 17.18
N ASN A 106 -9.84 -3.97 16.24
CA ASN A 106 -9.71 -5.41 16.34
C ASN A 106 -9.15 -5.96 15.03
N THR A 107 -8.25 -6.91 15.11
CA THR A 107 -7.46 -7.39 13.98
C THR A 107 -8.05 -8.65 13.35
N LYS A 108 -9.32 -8.98 13.64
CA LYS A 108 -10.00 -10.16 13.09
C LYS A 108 -10.17 -10.02 11.58
N GLY A 109 -9.19 -10.54 10.83
CA GLY A 109 -9.13 -10.51 9.37
C GLY A 109 -7.81 -9.98 8.79
N LEU A 110 -6.94 -9.38 9.62
CA LEU A 110 -5.67 -8.83 9.18
C LEU A 110 -4.51 -9.68 9.71
N THR A 111 -3.55 -9.99 8.85
CA THR A 111 -2.25 -10.52 9.29
C THR A 111 -1.47 -9.35 9.89
N VAL A 112 -1.12 -9.46 11.18
CA VAL A 112 -0.39 -8.42 11.91
C VAL A 112 1.05 -8.86 12.10
N GLU A 113 1.98 -8.09 11.55
CA GLU A 113 3.40 -8.21 11.84
C GLU A 113 3.81 -7.04 12.75
N ILE A 114 4.41 -7.38 13.90
CA ILE A 114 4.99 -6.39 14.82
C ILE A 114 6.48 -6.36 14.57
N ASN A 115 6.95 -5.30 13.93
CA ASN A 115 8.38 -5.09 13.73
C ASN A 115 8.98 -4.55 15.03
N LYS A 116 9.70 -5.40 15.76
CA LYS A 116 10.48 -4.96 16.92
C LYS A 116 11.76 -4.28 16.41
N ALA A 117 11.95 -3.04 16.85
CA ALA A 117 13.19 -2.29 16.66
C ALA A 117 14.40 -3.01 17.27
#